data_AF-A0A8H4AUC9-F1
#
_entry.id   AF-A0A8H4AUC9-F1
#
_cell.length_a   1.000
_cell.length_b   1.000
_cell.length_c   1.000
_cell.angle_alpha   90.00
_cell.angle_beta   90.00
_cell.angle_gamma   90.00
#
_symmetry.space_group_name_H-M   'P 1'
#
loop_
_entity.id
_entity.type
_entity.pdbx_description
1 polymer ?
#
loop_
_entity_poly.entity_id
_entity_poly.type
_entity_poly.pdbx_seq_one_letter_code
_entity_poly.pdbx_strand_id
1 'polypeptide(L)'
;MIEIAMGVRAFDGRKFDNELATEICLGKRPQFNKGTLRNYNNLVKWCLNVNSKKRPTASTICYYIKNWLDEMNNGYNYKVMSQFYEADKIKPKFKSPIHPDNMYSSKKISTNEIVNIIEKFDSDEILCIL
;
A
#
# COMPACT_ATOMS: atom_id res chain seq x y z
N MET A 1 -1.35 -4.88 4.74
CA MET A 1 -2.38 -3.90 5.13
C MET A 1 -3.44 -3.73 4.04
N ILE A 2 -3.10 -3.22 2.85
CA ILE A 2 -4.08 -3.09 1.76
C ILE A 2 -4.74 -4.43 1.39
N GLU A 3 -3.95 -5.50 1.25
CA GLU A 3 -4.48 -6.81 0.86
C GLU A 3 -5.49 -7.36 1.87
N ILE A 4 -5.27 -7.12 3.16
CA ILE A 4 -6.20 -7.49 4.24
C ILE A 4 -7.51 -6.71 4.10
N ALA A 5 -7.43 -5.41 3.84
CA ALA A 5 -8.61 -4.55 3.76
C ALA A 5 -9.42 -4.73 2.46
N MET A 6 -8.77 -5.12 1.36
CA MET A 6 -9.40 -5.18 0.04
C MET A 6 -9.63 -6.60 -0.48
N GLY A 7 -8.95 -7.61 0.08
CA GLY A 7 -8.99 -8.97 -0.45
C GLY A 7 -8.40 -9.10 -1.86
N VAL A 8 -7.49 -8.19 -2.24
CA VAL A 8 -6.84 -8.14 -3.56
C VAL A 8 -5.34 -7.95 -3.36
N ARG A 9 -4.53 -8.70 -4.12
CA ARG A 9 -3.07 -8.61 -4.06
C ARG A 9 -2.56 -7.29 -4.62
N ALA A 10 -1.46 -6.80 -4.04
CA ALA A 10 -0.83 -5.58 -4.53
C ALA A 10 -0.36 -5.75 -5.99
N PHE A 11 -0.76 -4.81 -6.85
CA PHE A 11 -0.42 -4.81 -8.28
C PHE A 11 -0.82 -6.10 -9.04
N ASP A 12 -1.88 -6.78 -8.60
CA ASP A 12 -2.39 -7.96 -9.32
C ASP A 12 -2.72 -7.62 -10.79
N GLY A 13 -2.41 -8.56 -11.69
CA GLY A 13 -2.49 -8.36 -13.14
C GLY A 13 -1.34 -7.56 -13.76
N ARG A 14 -0.40 -6.99 -12.99
CA ARG A 14 0.82 -6.34 -13.51
C ARG A 14 1.99 -7.32 -13.56
N LYS A 15 2.85 -7.20 -14.56
CA LYS A 15 4.12 -7.94 -14.60
C LYS A 15 5.09 -7.36 -13.57
N PHE A 16 5.86 -8.24 -12.91
CA PHE A 16 6.85 -7.87 -11.89
C PHE A 16 8.23 -7.82 -12.56
N ASP A 17 8.48 -6.70 -13.22
CA ASP A 17 9.72 -6.39 -13.92
C ASP A 17 10.23 -5.00 -13.57
N ASN A 18 11.32 -4.57 -14.22
CA ASN A 18 11.95 -3.29 -13.95
C ASN A 18 11.02 -2.10 -14.20
N GLU A 19 10.04 -2.22 -15.11
CA GLU A 19 9.07 -1.15 -15.37
C GLU A 19 8.20 -0.90 -14.12
N LEU A 20 7.59 -1.95 -13.57
CA LEU A 20 6.81 -1.82 -12.33
C LEU A 20 7.68 -1.36 -11.16
N ALA A 21 8.92 -1.84 -11.07
CA ALA A 21 9.86 -1.42 -10.03
C ALA A 21 10.18 0.09 -10.12
N THR A 22 10.47 0.59 -11.32
CA THR A 22 10.68 2.01 -11.60
C THR A 22 9.47 2.84 -11.21
N GLU A 23 8.26 2.44 -11.64
CA GLU A 23 7.03 3.15 -11.28
C GLU A 23 6.86 3.24 -9.74
N ILE A 24 7.17 2.17 -9.00
CA ILE A 24 7.11 2.16 -7.53
C ILE A 24 8.15 3.11 -6.94
N CYS A 25 9.38 3.13 -7.47
CA CYS A 25 10.42 4.08 -7.05
C CYS A 25 9.97 5.54 -7.27
N LEU A 26 9.30 5.81 -8.39
CA LEU A 26 8.71 7.12 -8.74
C LEU A 26 7.41 7.45 -7.98
N GLY A 27 6.99 6.59 -7.04
CA GLY A 27 5.90 6.89 -6.13
C GLY A 27 4.58 6.20 -6.44
N LYS A 28 4.50 5.30 -7.42
CA LYS A 28 3.31 4.47 -7.63
C LYS A 28 3.04 3.60 -6.41
N ARG A 29 1.79 3.59 -5.95
CA ARG A 29 1.33 2.79 -4.79
C ARG A 29 0.10 1.98 -5.17
N PRO A 30 -0.16 0.85 -4.50
CA PRO A 30 -1.39 0.11 -4.70
C PRO A 30 -2.59 1.02 -4.43
N GLN A 31 -3.60 0.95 -5.28
CA GLN A 31 -4.82 1.72 -5.10
C GLN A 31 -5.57 1.20 -3.87
N PHE A 32 -6.11 2.13 -3.12
CA PHE A 32 -6.86 1.84 -1.91
C PHE A 32 -8.15 2.66 -1.94
N ASN A 33 -9.26 1.98 -2.22
CA ASN A 33 -10.59 2.56 -2.40
C ASN A 33 -11.22 2.92 -1.05
N LYS A 34 -11.65 4.18 -0.95
CA LYS A 34 -11.78 4.96 0.30
C LYS A 34 -12.99 4.63 1.18
N GLY A 35 -13.68 3.52 0.95
CA GLY A 35 -15.08 3.34 1.33
C GLY A 35 -15.43 3.61 2.80
N THR A 36 -14.65 3.13 3.77
CA THR A 36 -15.26 2.95 5.12
C THR A 36 -14.32 3.08 6.32
N LEU A 37 -13.00 3.02 6.14
CA LEU A 37 -12.06 2.91 7.26
C LEU A 37 -11.18 4.15 7.44
N ARG A 38 -11.74 5.35 7.65
CA ARG A 38 -10.95 6.62 7.66
C ARG A 38 -9.65 6.56 8.49
N ASN A 39 -9.69 5.97 9.69
CA ASN A 39 -8.50 5.84 10.54
C ASN A 39 -7.47 4.88 9.94
N TYR A 40 -7.90 3.70 9.50
CA TYR A 40 -7.05 2.74 8.80
C TYR A 40 -6.48 3.32 7.50
N ASN A 41 -7.30 4.07 6.76
CA ASN A 41 -6.92 4.72 5.51
C ASN A 41 -5.75 5.69 5.73
N ASN A 42 -5.79 6.44 6.84
CA ASN A 42 -4.70 7.36 7.19
C ASN A 42 -3.43 6.60 7.54
N LEU A 43 -3.53 5.50 8.30
CA LEU A 43 -2.38 4.64 8.62
C LEU A 43 -1.77 4.02 7.35
N VAL A 44 -2.60 3.49 6.45
CA VAL A 44 -2.16 2.93 5.15
C VAL A 44 -1.44 3.99 4.32
N LYS A 45 -2.01 5.20 4.19
CA LYS A 45 -1.38 6.32 3.47
C LYS A 45 -0.04 6.71 4.10
N TRP A 46 0.04 6.73 5.43
CA TRP A 46 1.28 7.04 6.14
C TRP A 46 2.36 6.00 5.87
N CYS A 47 2.00 4.72 5.87
CA CYS A 47 2.91 3.61 5.54
C CYS A 47 3.36 3.61 4.06
N LEU A 48 2.49 4.07 3.16
CA LEU A 48 2.75 4.12 1.72
C LEU A 48 3.37 5.44 1.26
N ASN A 49 3.83 6.29 2.19
CA ASN A 49 4.44 7.57 1.85
C ASN A 49 5.57 7.38 0.83
N VAL A 50 5.58 8.25 -0.19
CA VAL A 50 6.62 8.25 -1.23
C VAL A 50 7.99 8.42 -0.60
N ASN A 51 8.11 9.37 0.33
CA ASN A 51 9.31 9.57 1.11
C ASN A 51 9.43 8.50 2.21
N SER A 52 10.45 7.64 2.10
CA SER A 52 10.72 6.57 3.06
C SER A 52 10.95 7.08 4.48
N LYS A 53 11.56 8.27 4.64
CA LYS A 53 11.82 8.88 5.96
C LYS A 53 10.55 9.36 6.67
N LYS A 54 9.45 9.56 5.92
CA LYS A 54 8.15 9.96 6.48
C LYS A 54 7.30 8.75 6.90
N ARG A 55 7.72 7.52 6.62
CA ARG A 55 6.98 6.30 6.99
C ARG A 55 7.08 6.06 8.50
N PRO A 56 6.03 5.53 9.15
CA PRO A 56 6.08 5.16 10.54
C PRO A 56 6.99 3.95 10.77
N THR A 57 7.52 3.83 11.98
CA THR A 57 8.21 2.62 12.42
C THR A 57 7.18 1.51 12.69
N ALA A 58 7.65 0.26 12.71
CA ALA A 58 6.81 -0.87 13.09
C ALA A 58 6.24 -0.73 14.51
N SER A 59 7.01 -0.16 15.46
CA SER A 59 6.54 0.10 16.82
C SER A 59 5.39 1.09 16.86
N THR A 60 5.46 2.18 16.07
CA THR A 60 4.37 3.14 15.97
C THR A 60 3.13 2.52 15.35
N ILE A 61 3.26 1.74 14.26
CA ILE A 61 2.13 1.03 13.66
C ILE A 61 1.46 0.10 14.69
N CYS A 62 2.26 -0.68 15.42
CA CYS A 62 1.78 -1.59 16.46
C CYS A 62 1.02 -0.86 17.56
N TYR A 63 1.52 0.30 18.01
CA TYR A 63 0.85 1.14 19.00
C TYR A 63 -0.54 1.58 18.53
N TYR A 64 -0.68 2.11 17.31
CA TYR A 64 -1.98 2.53 16.78
C TYR A 64 -2.98 1.38 16.66
N ILE A 65 -2.53 0.23 16.17
CA ILE A 65 -3.39 -0.96 16.03
C ILE A 65 -3.85 -1.46 17.40
N LYS A 66 -2.94 -1.57 18.38
CA LYS A 66 -3.27 -1.99 19.75
C LYS A 66 -4.26 -1.03 20.40
N ASN A 67 -4.02 0.27 20.30
CA ASN A 67 -4.93 1.27 20.85
C ASN A 67 -6.34 1.14 20.27
N TRP A 68 -6.49 0.90 18.97
CA TRP A 68 -7.81 0.66 18.38
C TRP A 68 -8.47 -0.61 18.90
N LEU A 69 -7.71 -1.71 19.07
CA LEU A 69 -8.23 -2.95 19.64
C LEU A 69 -8.68 -2.77 21.09
N ASP A 70 -7.90 -2.06 21.90
CA ASP A 70 -8.22 -1.77 23.30
C ASP A 70 -9.46 -0.86 23.41
N GLU A 71 -9.56 0.15 22.54
CA GLU A 71 -10.73 1.02 22.45
C GLU A 71 -12.00 0.27 22.05
N MET A 72 -11.89 -0.70 21.14
CA MET A 72 -13.00 -1.57 20.73
C MET A 72 -13.42 -2.53 21.85
N ASN A 73 -12.47 -3.14 22.55
CA ASN A 73 -12.74 -4.09 23.64
C ASN A 73 -13.40 -3.41 24.84
N ASN A 74 -12.98 -2.20 25.18
CA ASN A 74 -13.49 -1.49 26.34
C ASN A 74 -14.74 -0.63 26.04
N GLY A 75 -15.18 -0.56 24.77
CA GLY A 75 -16.35 0.22 24.36
C GLY A 75 -16.17 1.75 24.43
N TYR A 76 -14.95 2.24 24.65
CA TYR A 76 -14.68 3.67 24.85
C TYR A 76 -14.76 4.49 23.56
N ASN A 77 -14.55 3.88 22.38
CA ASN A 77 -14.52 4.61 21.11
C ASN A 77 -15.48 4.03 20.06
N TYR A 78 -16.75 4.44 20.15
CA TYR A 78 -17.78 4.10 19.17
C TYR A 78 -17.39 4.47 17.72
N LYS A 79 -16.56 5.49 17.52
CA LYS A 79 -16.17 5.96 16.18
C LYS A 79 -15.19 5.03 15.46
N VAL A 80 -14.24 4.44 16.18
CA VAL A 80 -13.32 3.44 15.60
C VAL A 80 -14.07 2.15 15.35
N MET A 81 -14.83 1.70 16.35
CA MET A 81 -15.63 0.48 16.28
C MET A 81 -16.66 0.53 15.14
N SER A 82 -17.39 1.63 14.98
CA SER A 82 -18.35 1.80 13.88
C SER A 82 -17.69 1.78 12.50
N GLN A 83 -16.51 2.37 12.33
CA GLN A 83 -15.79 2.30 11.04
C GLN A 83 -15.48 0.86 10.63
N PHE A 84 -14.98 0.04 11.55
CA PHE A 84 -14.69 -1.36 11.28
C PHE A 84 -15.97 -2.17 11.06
N TYR A 85 -17.01 -1.95 11.87
CA TYR A 85 -18.30 -2.63 11.72
C TYR A 85 -18.97 -2.33 10.36
N GLU A 86 -18.99 -1.06 9.93
CA GLU A 86 -19.51 -0.70 8.61
C GLU A 86 -18.66 -1.29 7.48
N ALA A 87 -17.34 -1.42 7.66
CA ALA A 87 -16.49 -2.06 6.67
C ALA A 87 -16.77 -3.56 6.54
N ASP A 88 -17.00 -4.25 7.67
CA ASP A 88 -17.33 -5.68 7.68
C ASP A 88 -18.67 -5.98 7.00
N LYS A 89 -19.64 -5.05 7.04
CA LYS A 89 -20.91 -5.19 6.29
C LYS A 89 -20.69 -5.27 4.77
N ILE A 90 -19.65 -4.61 4.25
CA ILE A 90 -19.37 -4.58 2.80
C ILE A 90 -18.87 -5.95 2.32
N LYS A 91 -18.26 -6.76 3.19
CA LYS A 91 -17.70 -8.09 2.89
C LYS A 91 -16.94 -8.09 1.55
N PRO A 92 -15.75 -7.46 1.46
CA PRO A 92 -14.98 -7.46 0.23
C PRO A 92 -14.80 -8.91 -0.26
N LYS A 93 -15.32 -9.21 -1.45
CA LYS A 93 -15.15 -10.54 -2.05
C LYS A 93 -13.67 -10.71 -2.36
N PHE A 94 -13.08 -11.77 -1.78
CA PHE A 94 -11.75 -12.22 -2.21
C PHE A 94 -11.79 -12.43 -3.72
N LYS A 95 -10.95 -11.67 -4.43
CA LYS A 95 -10.76 -11.91 -5.85
C LYS A 95 -9.72 -13.01 -5.98
N SER A 96 -10.03 -14.01 -6.82
CA SER A 96 -9.00 -14.96 -7.23
C SER A 96 -7.84 -14.18 -7.84
N PRO A 97 -6.60 -14.42 -7.41
CA PRO A 97 -5.44 -13.78 -8.00
C PRO A 97 -5.39 -14.03 -9.51
N ILE A 98 -5.04 -13.00 -10.28
CA ILE A 98 -4.80 -13.16 -11.73
C ILE A 98 -3.49 -13.93 -11.93
N HIS A 99 -2.47 -13.60 -11.12
CA HIS A 99 -1.17 -14.24 -11.20
C HIS A 99 -1.04 -15.47 -10.28
N PRO A 100 -0.23 -16.48 -10.69
CA PRO A 100 0.13 -17.59 -9.81
C PRO A 100 0.93 -17.14 -8.59
N ASP A 101 0.91 -17.94 -7.52
CA ASP A 101 1.59 -17.61 -6.26
C ASP A 101 3.10 -17.38 -6.40
N ASN A 102 3.76 -18.08 -7.31
CA ASN A 102 5.19 -17.91 -7.60
C ASN A 102 5.53 -16.50 -8.15
N MET A 103 4.53 -15.72 -8.57
CA MET A 103 4.74 -14.34 -8.98
C MET A 103 5.13 -13.46 -7.78
N TYR A 104 4.56 -13.77 -6.61
CA TYR A 104 4.69 -13.03 -5.36
C TYR A 104 5.80 -13.55 -4.45
N SER A 105 6.64 -14.46 -4.94
CA SER A 105 7.85 -14.88 -4.24
C SER A 105 9.00 -13.89 -4.48
N SER A 106 9.97 -13.89 -3.56
CA SER A 106 11.16 -13.06 -3.68
C SER A 106 11.93 -13.38 -4.96
N LYS A 107 12.27 -12.33 -5.73
CA LYS A 107 13.06 -12.42 -6.96
C LYS A 107 14.21 -11.43 -6.90
N LYS A 108 15.34 -11.80 -7.47
CA LYS A 108 16.47 -10.87 -7.63
C LYS A 108 16.11 -9.84 -8.70
N ILE A 109 16.37 -8.57 -8.43
CA ILE A 109 16.19 -7.47 -9.36
C ILE A 109 17.51 -6.71 -9.56
N SER A 110 17.74 -6.18 -10.76
CA SER A 110 18.93 -5.39 -11.08
C SER A 110 18.68 -3.94 -10.68
N THR A 111 19.24 -3.51 -9.55
CA THR A 111 19.09 -2.13 -9.08
C THR A 111 19.74 -1.13 -10.03
N ASN A 112 20.83 -1.50 -10.69
CA ASN A 112 21.52 -0.64 -11.66
C ASN A 112 20.64 -0.37 -12.88
N GLU A 113 19.90 -1.36 -13.37
CA GLU A 113 18.96 -1.15 -14.48
C GLU A 113 17.83 -0.20 -14.09
N ILE A 114 17.29 -0.33 -12.88
CA ILE A 114 16.25 0.59 -12.38
C ILE A 114 16.80 2.02 -12.26
N VAL A 115 17.99 2.20 -11.67
CA VAL A 115 18.62 3.52 -11.52
C VAL A 115 18.85 4.16 -12.88
N ASN A 116 19.43 3.42 -13.84
CA ASN A 116 19.65 3.92 -15.20
C ASN A 116 18.35 4.32 -15.90
N ILE A 117 17.24 3.62 -15.64
CA ILE A 117 15.92 4.00 -16.17
C ILE A 117 15.46 5.31 -15.53
N ILE A 118 15.53 5.42 -14.20
CA ILE A 118 15.11 6.63 -13.47
C ILE A 118 15.92 7.86 -13.91
N GLU A 119 17.25 7.75 -14.02
CA GLU A 119 18.11 8.86 -14.44
C GLU A 119 17.80 9.34 -15.87
N LYS A 120 17.40 8.43 -16.77
CA LYS A 120 16.94 8.79 -18.11
C LYS A 120 15.59 9.54 -18.06
N PHE A 121 14.65 9.07 -17.24
CA PHE A 121 13.37 9.78 -17.05
C PHE A 121 13.59 11.22 -16.55
N ASP A 122 14.46 11.42 -15.57
CA ASP A 122 14.79 12.77 -15.05
C ASP A 122 15.45 13.66 -16.13
N SER A 123 16.22 13.06 -17.04
CA SER A 123 16.90 13.76 -18.13
C SER A 123 15.92 14.16 -19.26
N ASP A 124 14.97 13.29 -19.59
CA ASP A 124 13.96 13.52 -20.64
C ASP A 124 12.89 14.54 -20.21
N GLU A 125 12.57 14.61 -18.91
CA GLU A 125 11.65 15.61 -18.36
C GLU A 125 12.24 17.03 -18.43
N ILE A 126 13.57 17.15 -18.32
CA ILE A 126 14.31 18.42 -18.55
C ILE A 126 14.27 18.82 -20.04
N LEU A 127 14.37 17.86 -20.96
CA LEU A 127 14.38 18.11 -22.40
C LEU A 127 13.00 18.57 -22.93
N CYS A 128 11.90 18.21 -22.27
CA CYS A 128 10.55 18.64 -22.64
C CYS A 128 10.19 20.07 -22.19
N ILE A 129 11.08 20.77 -21.47
CA ILE A 129 10.88 22.13 -20.95
C ILE A 129 11.74 23.17 -21.70
N LEU A 130 12.62 22.74 -22.62
CA LEU A 130 13.45 23.58 -23.50
C LEU A 130 12.92 23.57 -24.94
#